data_AF-A0A7G8Q3G9-F1
#
_entry.id   AF-A0A7G8Q3G9-F1
#
_cell.length_a   1.000
_cell.length_b   1.000
_cell.length_c   1.000
_cell.angle_alpha   90.00
_cell.angle_beta   90.00
_cell.angle_gamma   90.00
#
_symmetry.space_group_name_H-M   'P 1'
#
loop_
_entity.id
_entity.type
_entity.pdbx_description
1 polymer ?
#
loop_
_entity_poly.entity_id
_entity_poly.type
_entity_poly.pdbx_seq_one_letter_code
_entity_poly.pdbx_strand_id
1 'polypeptide(L)' 'MAAMLAVLESARKVETSFLAVIAWYRDVAIAELDGCTARELVANGRAADVIDFLSDIQQGGRD' A
#
# COMPACT_ATOMS: atom_id res chain seq x y z
N MET A 1 7.81 7.69 -10.42
CA MET A 1 7.13 8.60 -9.46
C MET A 1 5.62 8.43 -9.46
N ALA A 2 4.93 8.31 -10.61
CA ALA A 2 3.47 8.14 -10.66
C ALA A 2 2.94 6.95 -9.82
N ALA A 3 3.62 5.80 -9.85
CA ALA A 3 3.23 4.61 -9.10
C ALA A 3 3.21 4.80 -7.57
N MET A 4 4.18 5.55 -7.02
CA MET A 4 4.21 5.87 -5.59
C MET A 4 3.01 6.72 -5.18
N LEU A 5 2.68 7.75 -5.98
CA LEU A 5 1.55 8.63 -5.70
C LEU A 5 0.23 7.85 -5.71
N ALA A 6 0.02 6.99 -6.70
CA ALA A 6 -1.17 6.15 -6.79
C ALA A 6 -1.34 5.24 -5.54
N VAL A 7 -0.25 4.62 -5.06
CA VAL A 7 -0.27 3.81 -3.84
C VAL A 7 -0.61 4.65 -2.61
N LEU A 8 -0.01 5.83 -2.46
CA LEU A 8 -0.27 6.71 -1.32
C LEU A 8 -1.70 7.26 -1.33
N GLU A 9 -2.25 7.60 -2.50
CA GLU A 9 -3.64 8.01 -2.66
C GLU A 9 -4.60 6.87 -2.31
N SER A 10 -4.30 5.64 -2.73
CA SER A 10 -5.11 4.47 -2.37
C SER A 10 -5.04 4.18 -0.87
N ALA A 11 -3.85 4.26 -0.26
CA ALA A 11 -3.68 4.05 1.18
C ALA A 11 -4.39 5.12 2.02
N ARG A 12 -4.47 6.36 1.52
CA ARG A 12 -5.22 7.45 2.16
C ARG A 12 -6.73 7.22 2.24
N LYS A 13 -7.28 6.31 1.43
CA LYS A 13 -8.68 5.90 1.53
C LYS A 13 -8.91 4.93 2.69
N VAL A 14 -7.87 4.23 3.13
CA VAL A 14 -7.90 3.33 4.29
C VAL A 14 -7.57 4.08 5.58
N GLU A 15 -6.52 4.91 5.55
CA GLU A 15 -6.04 5.66 6.71
C GLU A 15 -5.98 7.16 6.41
N THR A 16 -6.61 7.98 7.26
CA THR A 16 -6.73 9.43 7.03
C THR A 16 -5.44 10.18 7.42
N SER A 17 -4.67 9.63 8.36
CA SER A 17 -3.42 10.22 8.84
C SER A 17 -2.30 10.08 7.81
N PHE A 18 -1.89 11.22 7.25
CA PHE A 18 -0.80 11.27 6.26
C PHE A 18 0.52 10.70 6.80
N LEU A 19 0.86 10.98 8.07
CA LEU A 19 2.08 10.45 8.68
C LEU A 19 2.02 8.93 8.83
N ALA A 20 0.84 8.38 9.16
CA ALA A 20 0.66 6.94 9.27
C ALA A 20 0.77 6.26 7.89
N VAL A 21 0.18 6.85 6.85
CA VAL A 21 0.30 6.34 5.47
C VAL A 21 1.75 6.33 4.98
N ILE A 22 2.51 7.39 5.25
CA ILE A 22 3.93 7.46 4.87
C ILE A 22 4.78 6.46 5.67
N ALA A 23 4.53 6.32 6.97
CA ALA A 23 5.21 5.33 7.80
C ALA A 23 4.91 3.90 7.33
N TRP A 24 3.64 3.58 7.05
CA TRP A 24 3.23 2.29 6.49
C TRP A 24 3.93 2.01 5.16
N TYR A 25 3.90 2.98 4.24
CA TYR A 25 4.48 2.82 2.91
C TYR A 25 5.98 2.46 2.96
N ARG A 26 6.69 3.02 3.94
CA ARG A 26 8.15 2.87 4.07
C ARG A 26 8.57 1.69 4.93
N ASP A 27 7.88 1.45 6.04
CA ASP A 27 8.41 0.64 7.16
C ASP A 27 7.60 -0.62 7.44
N VAL A 28 6.39 -0.75 6.91
CA VAL A 28 5.52 -1.89 7.21
C VAL A 28 5.59 -2.92 6.09
N ALA A 29 6.07 -4.11 6.43
CA ALA A 29 6.04 -5.27 5.56
C ALA A 29 4.61 -5.77 5.37
N ILE A 30 4.25 -6.08 4.13
CA ILE A 30 2.96 -6.65 3.75
C ILE A 30 3.16 -8.17 3.62
N ALA A 31 2.69 -8.93 4.61
CA ALA A 31 2.94 -10.38 4.69
C ALA A 31 2.37 -11.14 3.47
N GLU A 32 1.22 -10.68 2.97
CA GLU A 32 0.52 -11.20 1.80
C GLU A 32 1.24 -10.90 0.48
N LEU A 33 2.18 -9.95 0.49
CA LEU A 33 3.01 -9.56 -0.66
C LEU A 33 4.48 -9.84 -0.36
N ASP A 34 4.77 -11.12 -0.06
CA ASP A 34 6.11 -11.67 0.17
C ASP A 34 6.87 -11.05 1.35
N GLY A 35 6.18 -10.34 2.25
CA GLY A 35 6.80 -9.59 3.34
C GLY A 35 7.54 -8.33 2.90
N CYS A 36 7.33 -7.85 1.67
CA CYS A 36 7.91 -6.60 1.19
C CYS A 36 7.13 -5.37 1.70
N THR A 37 7.83 -4.25 1.83
CA THR A 37 7.17 -2.95 2.04
C THR A 37 6.54 -2.45 0.73
N ALA A 38 5.52 -1.59 0.85
CA ALA A 38 4.93 -0.95 -0.32
C ALA A 38 5.97 -0.16 -1.15
N ARG A 39 6.97 0.44 -0.50
CA ARG A 39 8.11 1.09 -1.15
C ARG A 39 8.91 0.14 -2.02
N GLU A 40 9.29 -1.03 -1.49
CA GLU A 40 10.06 -2.04 -2.22
C GLU A 40 9.25 -2.60 -3.38
N LEU A 41 7.96 -2.87 -3.18
CA LEU A 41 7.06 -3.34 -4.24
C LEU A 41 6.94 -2.31 -5.38
N VAL A 42 6.80 -1.03 -5.06
CA VAL A 42 6.81 0.05 -6.06
C VAL A 42 8.15 0.12 -6.79
N ALA A 43 9.28 -0.02 -6.07
CA ALA A 43 10.61 -0.04 -6.67
C ALA A 43 10.82 -1.23 -7.64
N ASN A 44 10.18 -2.36 -7.35
CA ASN A 44 10.18 -3.57 -8.17
C ASN A 44 9.11 -3.56 -9.29
N GLY A 45 8.39 -2.45 -9.49
CA GLY A 45 7.34 -2.35 -10.51
C GLY A 45 6.02 -3.05 -10.16
N ARG A 46 5.89 -3.56 -8.93
CA ARG A 46 4.72 -4.28 -8.39
C ARG A 46 3.73 -3.35 -7.68
N ALA A 47 3.57 -2.14 -8.19
CA ALA A 47 2.66 -1.16 -7.59
C ALA A 47 1.18 -1.56 -7.69
N ALA A 48 0.82 -2.29 -8.77
CA ALA A 48 -0.54 -2.80 -8.97
C ALA A 48 -0.95 -3.76 -7.83
N ASP A 49 -0.09 -4.72 -7.48
CA ASP A 49 -0.33 -5.67 -6.39
C ASP A 49 -0.66 -4.96 -5.06
N VAL A 50 0.02 -3.84 -4.76
CA VAL A 50 -0.23 -3.04 -3.56
C VAL A 50 -1.59 -2.32 -3.64
N ILE A 51 -1.96 -1.82 -4.82
CA ILE A 51 -3.23 -1.13 -5.03
C ILE A 51 -4.41 -2.11 -4.91
N ASP A 52 -4.26 -3.32 -5.45
CA ASP A 52 -5.26 -4.37 -5.36
C ASP A 52 -5.43 -4.81 -3.89
N PHE A 53 -4.32 -5.06 -3.19
CA PHE A 53 -4.33 -5.35 -1.75
C PHE A 53 -5.05 -4.27 -0.93
N LEU A 54 -4.77 -2.99 -1.18
CA LEU A 54 -5.44 -1.87 -0.51
C LEU A 54 -6.93 -1.77 -0.88
N SER A 55 -7.30 -2.18 -2.09
CA SER A 55 -8.69 -2.18 -2.54
C SER A 55 -9.49 -3.28 -1.86
N ASP A 56 -8.90 -4.46 -1.67
CA ASP A 56 -9.52 -5.57 -0.92
C ASP A 56 -9.77 -5.18 0.55
N ILE A 57 -8.82 -4.48 1.17
CA ILE A 57 -8.99 -3.93 2.52
C ILE A 57 -10.16 -2.93 2.58
N GLN A 58 -10.28 -2.04 1.59
CA GLN A 58 -11.36 -1.03 1.54
C GLN A 58 -12.75 -1.67 1.38
N GLN A 59 -12.83 -2.76 0.63
CA GLN A 59 -14.10 -3.45 0.35
C GLN A 59 -14.57 -4.32 1.54
N GLY A 60 -13.82 -4.35 2.65
CA GLY A 60 -14.17 -5.14 3.81
C GLY A 60 -13.91 -6.64 3.61
N GLY A 61 -12.98 -7.02 2.72
CA GLY A 61 -12.57 -8.42 2.50
C GLY A 61 -11.85 -9.09 3.68
N ARG A 62 -12.03 -8.58 4.90
CA ARG A 62 -11.65 -9.24 6.15
C ARG A 62 -12.92 -9.75 6.81
N ASP A 63 -13.39 -10.89 6.32
CA ASP A 63 -14.13 -11.86 7.15
C ASP A 63 -13.11 -12.75 7.89
#